data_AF-X1PA91-F1
#
_entry.id   AF-X1PA91-F1
#
_cell.length_a   1.000
_cell.length_b   1.000
_cell.length_c   1.000
_cell.angle_alpha   90.00
_cell.angle_beta   90.00
_cell.angle_gamma   90.00
#
_symmetry.space_group_name_H-M   'P 1'
#
loop_
_entity.id
_entity.type
_entity.pdbx_description
1 polymer ?
#
loop_
_entity_poly.entity_id
_entity_poly.type
_entity_poly.pdbx_seq_one_letter_code
_entity_poly.pdbx_strand_id
1 'polypeptide(L)'
;MWFRVFEGILKVVNGANFIVWPGEKVSLVGETGCGKSVMVKSIMRLLSMPPAIIPKGKILFKGKNILKMGKVELQEIRKKEISMIFQDPVAALNPVFTIGTQLRDA
;
A
#
# COMPACT_ATOMS: atom_id res chain seq x y z
N MET A 1 3.24 -9.10 7.39
CA MET A 1 2.53 -9.40 6.13
C MET A 1 2.96 -10.77 5.66
N TRP A 2 2.01 -11.70 5.56
CA TRP A 2 2.25 -13.07 5.12
C TRP A 2 1.46 -13.36 3.86
N PHE A 3 1.85 -14.40 3.11
CA PHE A 3 1.16 -14.86 1.92
C PHE A 3 0.88 -16.35 2.05
N ARG A 4 -0.35 -16.75 1.72
CA ARG A 4 -0.66 -18.17 1.55
C ARG A 4 -0.14 -18.62 0.20
N VAL A 5 0.79 -19.56 0.22
CA VAL A 5 1.38 -20.20 -0.96
C VAL A 5 1.06 -21.69 -0.94
N PHE A 6 1.33 -22.41 -2.02
CA PHE A 6 1.04 -23.85 -2.12
C PHE A 6 1.69 -24.65 -0.96
N GLU A 7 2.95 -24.34 -0.64
CA GLU A 7 3.72 -25.01 0.43
C GLU A 7 3.45 -24.48 1.84
N GLY A 8 2.46 -23.59 2.03
CA GLY A 8 2.07 -23.07 3.34
C GLY A 8 2.05 -21.54 3.45
N ILE A 9 2.71 -21.00 4.48
CA ILE A 9 2.69 -19.55 4.79
C ILE A 9 4.08 -18.95 4.59
N LEU A 10 4.21 -18.06 3.61
CA LEU A 10 5.42 -17.27 3.39
C LEU A 10 5.37 -15.96 4.18
N LYS A 11 6.34 -15.75 5.09
CA LYS A 11 6.43 -14.53 5.91
C LYS A 11 7.26 -13.44 5.22
N VAL A 12 6.65 -12.69 4.30
CA VAL A 12 7.36 -11.63 3.54
C VAL A 12 7.78 -10.45 4.40
N VAL A 13 6.93 -10.01 5.33
CA VAL A 13 7.27 -8.99 6.33
C VAL A 13 6.99 -9.54 7.71
N ASN A 14 8.03 -9.75 8.51
CA ASN A 14 7.94 -10.36 9.83
C ASN A 14 8.02 -9.32 10.96
N GLY A 15 7.00 -8.45 11.02
CA GLY A 15 6.94 -7.38 12.00
C GLY A 15 7.75 -6.16 11.58
N ALA A 16 7.12 -4.99 11.67
CA ALA A 16 7.76 -3.71 11.44
C ALA A 16 6.98 -2.66 12.23
N ASN A 17 7.69 -1.87 13.02
CA ASN A 17 7.11 -0.81 13.84
C ASN A 17 7.89 0.47 13.56
N PHE A 18 7.20 1.48 13.04
CA PHE A 18 7.75 2.82 12.88
C PHE A 18 6.62 3.84 12.94
N ILE A 19 7.01 5.10 13.13
CA ILE A 19 6.13 6.26 13.10
C ILE A 19 6.73 7.21 12.07
N VAL A 20 5.86 7.86 11.29
CA VAL A 20 6.23 8.94 10.37
C VAL A 20 5.48 10.17 10.83
N TRP A 21 6.20 11.21 11.22
CA TRP A 21 5.62 12.46 11.69
C TRP A 21 5.23 13.39 10.54
N PRO A 22 4.31 14.35 10.76
CA PRO A 22 4.01 15.37 9.77
C PRO A 22 5.27 16.14 9.34
N GLY A 23 5.49 16.26 8.03
CA GLY A 23 6.67 16.93 7.46
C GLY A 23 7.93 16.06 7.40
N GLU A 24 7.90 14.85 7.96
CA GLU A 24 9.04 13.94 7.94
C GLU A 24 9.19 13.26 6.57
N LYS A 25 10.44 13.15 6.10
CA LYS A 25 10.79 12.41 4.89
C LYS A 25 11.47 11.13 5.29
N VAL A 26 10.80 10.00 5.11
CA VAL A 26 11.32 8.68 5.46
C VAL A 26 11.59 7.87 4.21
N SER A 27 12.73 7.19 4.19
CA SER A 27 13.10 6.25 3.13
C SER A 27 13.17 4.84 3.68
N LEU A 28 12.60 3.88 2.93
CA LEU A 28 12.68 2.46 3.23
C LEU A 28 13.69 1.81 2.27
N VAL A 29 14.84 1.41 2.79
CA VAL A 29 15.96 0.86 2.01
C VAL A 29 16.15 -0.64 2.26
N GLY A 30 16.81 -1.32 1.33
CA GLY A 30 17.20 -2.74 1.44
C GLY A 30 17.41 -3.37 0.06
N GLU A 31 17.64 -4.67 0.02
CA GLU A 31 17.83 -5.41 -1.23
C GLU A 31 16.52 -5.69 -2.00
N THR A 32 16.64 -5.97 -3.29
CA THR A 32 15.51 -6.41 -4.11
C THR A 32 14.90 -7.67 -3.51
N GLY A 33 13.56 -7.70 -3.40
CA GLY A 33 12.84 -8.86 -2.83
C GLY A 33 12.66 -8.85 -1.31
N CYS A 34 13.28 -7.93 -0.55
CA CYS A 34 13.16 -7.90 0.92
C CYS A 34 11.78 -7.42 1.45
N GLY A 35 10.78 -7.26 0.59
CA GLY A 35 9.40 -6.93 1.00
C GLY A 35 9.04 -5.45 1.08
N LYS A 36 9.89 -4.52 0.59
CA LYS A 36 9.60 -3.06 0.59
C LYS A 36 8.28 -2.70 -0.09
N SER A 37 8.12 -3.10 -1.35
CA SER A 37 6.90 -2.80 -2.12
C SER A 37 5.67 -3.47 -1.50
N VAL A 38 5.83 -4.67 -0.91
CA VAL A 38 4.76 -5.35 -0.17
C VAL A 38 4.35 -4.55 1.08
N MET A 39 5.33 -4.02 1.82
CA MET A 39 5.07 -3.17 2.97
C MET A 39 4.32 -1.90 2.60
N VAL A 40 4.77 -1.16 1.58
CA VAL A 40 4.10 0.08 1.14
C VAL A 40 2.69 -0.21 0.62
N LYS A 41 2.52 -1.23 -0.23
CA LYS A 41 1.19 -1.65 -0.72
C LYS A 41 0.27 -2.10 0.41
N SER A 42 0.81 -2.61 1.53
CA SER A 42 0.03 -2.98 2.70
C SER A 42 -0.56 -1.79 3.44
N ILE A 43 0.24 -0.73 3.60
CA ILE A 43 -0.19 0.54 4.21
C ILE A 43 -1.33 1.13 3.39
N MET A 44 -1.18 1.11 2.06
CA MET A 44 -2.21 1.56 1.14
C MET A 44 -3.39 0.61 1.00
N ARG A 45 -3.41 -0.60 1.60
CA ARG A 45 -4.41 -1.67 1.39
C ARG A 45 -4.66 -2.02 -0.09
N LEU A 46 -3.60 -2.08 -0.89
CA LEU A 46 -3.63 -2.42 -2.32
C LEU A 46 -3.27 -3.87 -2.63
N LEU A 47 -2.98 -4.69 -1.62
CA LEU A 47 -2.72 -6.12 -1.80
C LEU A 47 -4.03 -6.89 -1.88
N SER A 48 -4.14 -7.82 -2.83
CA SER A 48 -5.25 -8.77 -2.89
C SER A 48 -5.24 -9.69 -1.67
N MET A 49 -6.38 -9.77 -0.98
CA MET A 49 -6.58 -10.59 0.20
C MET A 49 -7.81 -11.49 -0.04
N PRO A 50 -7.64 -12.82 -0.26
CA PRO A 50 -6.38 -13.60 -0.35
C PRO A 50 -5.56 -13.32 -1.65
N PRO A 51 -4.27 -13.75 -1.73
CA PRO A 51 -3.51 -14.58 -0.78
C PRO A 51 -2.77 -13.82 0.33
N ALA A 52 -2.75 -12.48 0.32
CA ALA A 52 -2.09 -11.71 1.38
C ALA A 52 -2.86 -11.79 2.70
N ILE A 53 -2.13 -11.84 3.81
CA ILE A 53 -2.66 -11.97 5.17
C ILE A 53 -1.92 -10.99 6.09
N ILE A 54 -2.68 -10.23 6.87
CA ILE A 54 -2.17 -9.44 8.00
C ILE A 54 -2.67 -10.10 9.28
N PRO A 55 -1.88 -11.01 9.89
CA PRO A 55 -2.35 -11.80 11.03
C PRO A 55 -2.57 -10.96 12.28
N LYS A 56 -1.79 -9.88 12.45
CA LYS A 56 -1.87 -8.96 13.59
C LYS A 56 -1.24 -7.62 13.25
N GLY A 57 -1.57 -6.61 14.06
CA GLY A 57 -1.03 -5.26 13.97
C GLY A 57 -2.09 -4.21 13.65
N LYS A 58 -1.64 -2.96 13.56
CA LYS A 58 -2.47 -1.81 13.22
C LYS A 58 -1.66 -0.85 12.34
N ILE A 59 -2.34 -0.18 11.43
CA ILE A 59 -1.77 0.90 10.62
C ILE A 59 -2.59 2.13 10.93
N LEU A 60 -2.00 3.08 11.66
CA LEU A 60 -2.70 4.26 12.12
C LEU A 60 -2.36 5.45 11.21
N PHE A 61 -3.40 6.05 10.62
CA PHE A 61 -3.29 7.30 9.89
C PHE A 61 -4.23 8.32 10.52
N LYS A 62 -3.67 9.44 10.99
CA LYS A 62 -4.39 10.46 11.79
C LYS A 62 -5.25 9.83 12.90
N GLY A 63 -4.69 8.84 13.61
CA GLY A 63 -5.36 8.10 14.69
C GLY A 63 -6.34 7.02 14.27
N LYS A 64 -6.73 6.93 12.99
CA LYS A 64 -7.67 5.92 12.47
C LYS A 64 -6.93 4.68 11.96
N ASN A 65 -7.44 3.50 12.31
CA ASN A 65 -6.83 2.24 11.87
C ASN A 65 -7.28 1.84 10.46
N ILE A 66 -6.40 1.99 9.47
CA ILE A 66 -6.65 1.68 8.05
C ILE A 66 -7.09 0.23 7.85
N LEU A 67 -6.58 -0.71 8.66
CA LEU A 67 -6.92 -2.14 8.53
C LEU A 67 -8.37 -2.45 8.88
N LYS A 68 -9.03 -1.58 9.66
CA LYS A 68 -10.44 -1.74 10.06
C LYS A 68 -11.41 -0.96 9.18
N MET A 69 -10.91 -0.16 8.25
CA MET A 69 -11.76 0.70 7.41
C MET A 69 -12.55 -0.08 6.36
N GLY A 70 -13.75 0.41 6.06
CA GLY A 70 -14.57 -0.06 4.94
C GLY A 70 -14.07 0.44 3.59
N LYS A 71 -14.70 -0.02 2.49
CA LYS A 71 -14.31 0.38 1.12
C LYS A 71 -14.44 1.89 0.88
N VAL A 72 -15.53 2.50 1.36
CA VAL A 72 -15.81 3.93 1.18
C VAL A 72 -14.78 4.80 1.92
N GLU A 73 -14.49 4.47 3.17
CA GLU A 73 -13.49 5.20 3.98
C GLU A 73 -12.09 5.10 3.36
N LEU A 74 -11.71 3.92 2.86
CA LEU A 74 -10.44 3.77 2.15
C LEU A 74 -10.37 4.60 0.88
N GLN A 75 -11.47 4.64 0.12
CA GLN A 75 -11.54 5.43 -1.10
C GLN A 75 -11.38 6.92 -0.80
N GLU A 76 -12.02 7.41 0.26
CA GLU A 76 -11.93 8.81 0.66
C GLU A 76 -10.50 9.23 1.05
N ILE A 77 -9.81 8.39 1.84
CA ILE A 77 -8.42 8.65 2.23
C ILE A 77 -7.49 8.60 1.01
N ARG A 78 -7.67 7.65 0.09
CA ARG A 78 -6.84 7.53 -1.11
C ARG A 78 -7.06 8.65 -2.12
N LYS A 79 -8.24 9.29 -2.10
CA LYS A 79 -8.55 10.43 -2.98
C LYS A 79 -7.98 11.74 -2.46
N LYS A 80 -8.03 11.96 -1.14
CA LYS A 80 -7.78 13.30 -0.56
C LYS A 80 -6.53 13.43 0.29
N GLU A 81 -6.05 12.33 0.87
CA GLU A 81 -5.13 12.38 2.01
C GLU A 81 -3.82 11.61 1.77
N ILE A 82 -3.86 10.49 1.03
CA ILE A 82 -2.68 9.68 0.74
C ILE A 82 -2.66 9.29 -0.73
N SER A 83 -1.64 9.75 -1.44
CA SER A 83 -1.37 9.38 -2.84
C SER A 83 -0.18 8.44 -2.94
N MET A 84 -0.17 7.60 -3.97
CA MET A 84 0.93 6.69 -4.26
C MET A 84 1.40 6.88 -5.70
N ILE A 85 2.71 7.01 -5.88
CA ILE A 85 3.36 6.95 -7.20
C ILE A 85 3.95 5.54 -7.34
N PHE A 86 3.54 4.81 -8.37
CA PHE A 86 3.98 3.43 -8.59
C PHE A 86 5.37 3.38 -9.24
N GLN A 87 6.09 2.28 -8.98
CA GLN A 87 7.42 2.04 -9.57
C GLN A 87 7.37 1.89 -11.09
N ASP A 88 6.28 1.35 -11.63
CA ASP A 88 5.99 1.32 -13.06
C ASP A 88 4.84 2.31 -13.35
N PRO A 89 5.17 3.55 -13.78
CA PRO A 89 4.17 4.57 -14.05
C PRO A 89 3.40 4.30 -15.35
N VAL A 90 3.97 3.54 -16.29
CA VAL A 90 3.31 3.26 -17.59
C VAL A 90 2.17 2.28 -17.38
N ALA A 91 2.33 1.30 -16.50
CA ALA A 91 1.25 0.39 -16.11
C ALA A 91 0.05 1.10 -15.45
N ALA A 92 0.23 2.33 -14.95
CA ALA A 92 -0.84 3.13 -14.35
C ALA A 92 -1.59 4.01 -15.36
N LEU A 93 -1.06 4.16 -16.58
CA LEU A 93 -1.66 4.97 -17.64
C LEU A 93 -2.27 4.07 -18.72
N ASN A 94 -3.48 4.40 -19.15
CA ASN A 94 -4.10 3.75 -20.27
C ASN A 94 -3.68 4.47 -21.58
N PRO A 95 -2.97 3.79 -22.50
CA PRO A 95 -2.38 4.41 -23.69
C PRO A 95 -3.42 4.90 -24.71
N VAL A 96 -4.69 4.52 -24.55
CA VAL A 96 -5.79 4.96 -25.41
C VAL A 96 -6.22 6.40 -25.09
N PHE A 97 -5.91 6.91 -23.89
CA PHE A 97 -6.33 8.25 -23.46
C PHE A 97 -5.17 9.24 -23.45
N THR A 98 -5.48 10.52 -23.69
CA THR A 98 -4.49 11.60 -23.53
C THR A 98 -4.08 11.77 -22.08
N ILE A 99 -2.90 12.35 -21.85
CA ILE A 99 -2.42 12.68 -20.49
C ILE A 99 -3.44 13.56 -19.75
N GLY A 100 -4.03 14.55 -20.44
CA GLY A 100 -4.99 15.48 -19.84
C GLY A 100 -6.28 14.80 -19.36
N THR A 101 -6.79 13.82 -20.11
CA THR A 101 -7.97 13.04 -19.71
C THR A 101 -7.68 12.26 -18.42
N GLN A 102 -6.55 11.57 -18.39
CA GLN A 102 -6.18 10.70 -17.26
C GLN A 102 -5.84 11.48 -15.98
N LEU A 103 -5.35 12.72 -16.10
CA LEU A 103 -5.12 13.60 -14.95
C LEU A 103 -6.41 14.17 -14.33
N ARG A 104 -7.51 14.25 -15.09
CA ARG A 104 -8.79 14.81 -14.63
C ARG A 104 -9.73 13.77 -14.03
N ASP A 105 -9.64 12.53 -14.52
CA ASP A 105 -10.50 11.42 -14.09
C ASP A 105 -9.92 10.62 -12.89
N ALA A 106 -8.71 10.96 -12.44
CA ALA A 106 -8.02 10.34 -11.30
C ALA A 106 -8.49 10.86 -9.93
#